data_AF-A0A964P4R7-F1
#
_entry.id   AF-A0A964P4R7-F1
#
_cell.length_a   1.000
_cell.length_b   1.000
_cell.length_c   1.000
_cell.angle_alpha   90.00
_cell.angle_beta   90.00
_cell.angle_gamma   90.00
#
_symmetry.space_group_name_H-M   'P 1'
#
loop_
_entity.id
_entity.type
_entity.pdbx_description
1 polymer ?
#
loop_
_entity_poly.entity_id
_entity_poly.type
_entity_poly.pdbx_seq_one_letter_code
_entity_poly.pdbx_strand_id
1 'polypeptide(L)'
;MPSGGVATYPAIVTNDGDYAEIVATASHEWTHHYLSFYPLGRSYFNSRDAETINETVADMVGEEVGGLILERWGDPTRSGPRPPTSARSDDLNATLRTLRTEVDALLAAGKIEEAEARMDAVRGDLVLRGSSIRVINQAFFAWYGTYAARPDSVDPLGAQLYEIRDRTMSLPAFARAIREVTSRADIEALLTRLRAVR
;
A
#
# COMPACT_ATOMS: atom_id res chain seq x y z
N MET A 1 -7.78 -10.39 -10.03
CA MET A 1 -8.32 -10.04 -8.70
C MET A 1 -8.95 -11.26 -8.04
N PRO A 2 -8.29 -11.94 -7.09
CA PRO A 2 -8.98 -12.61 -6.00
C PRO A 2 -8.96 -11.66 -4.80
N SER A 3 -10.10 -11.06 -4.47
CA SER A 3 -10.22 -10.03 -3.46
C SER A 3 -10.38 -10.63 -2.06
N GLY A 4 -9.40 -10.44 -1.18
CA GLY A 4 -9.50 -10.80 0.25
C GLY A 4 -10.57 -10.01 1.02
N GLY A 5 -11.16 -9.00 0.39
CA GLY A 5 -12.35 -8.29 0.87
C GLY A 5 -13.08 -7.58 -0.25
N VAL A 6 -14.34 -7.20 -0.02
CA VAL A 6 -15.12 -6.34 -0.92
C VAL A 6 -15.82 -5.29 -0.07
N ALA A 7 -15.61 -4.03 -0.39
CA ALA A 7 -16.26 -2.85 0.18
C ALA A 7 -17.76 -2.72 -0.20
N THR A 8 -18.55 -3.79 0.00
CA THR A 8 -20.02 -3.72 0.01
C THR A 8 -20.52 -3.08 1.32
N TYR A 9 -21.81 -2.78 1.46
CA TYR A 9 -22.36 -2.40 2.78
C TYR A 9 -23.28 -3.52 3.32
N PRO A 10 -22.84 -4.27 4.37
CA PRO A 10 -21.56 -4.19 5.09
C PRO A 10 -20.38 -4.76 4.28
N ALA A 11 -19.15 -4.39 4.64
CA ALA A 11 -17.93 -4.89 4.00
C ALA A 11 -17.80 -6.39 4.26
N ILE A 12 -17.35 -7.14 3.25
CA ILE A 12 -17.04 -8.56 3.38
C ILE A 12 -15.52 -8.68 3.46
N VAL A 13 -15.01 -9.31 4.51
CA VAL A 13 -13.58 -9.59 4.69
C VAL A 13 -13.44 -11.09 4.86
N THR A 14 -12.57 -11.73 4.10
CA THR A 14 -12.31 -13.16 4.24
C THR A 14 -11.54 -13.43 5.54
N ASN A 15 -11.77 -14.59 6.15
CA ASN A 15 -11.09 -15.01 7.38
C ASN A 15 -9.95 -16.00 7.12
N ASP A 16 -9.48 -16.09 5.87
CA ASP A 16 -8.48 -17.07 5.43
C ASP A 16 -7.04 -16.64 5.74
N GLY A 17 -6.83 -15.37 6.13
CA GLY A 17 -5.54 -14.79 6.49
C GLY A 17 -5.23 -14.81 7.99
N ASP A 18 -4.01 -14.41 8.36
CA ASP A 18 -3.66 -14.21 9.77
C ASP A 18 -4.36 -12.95 10.36
N TYR A 19 -4.40 -12.82 11.69
CA TYR A 19 -5.12 -11.70 12.32
C TYR A 19 -4.64 -10.33 11.85
N ALA A 20 -3.33 -10.19 11.60
CA ALA A 20 -2.75 -8.95 11.09
C ALA A 20 -3.29 -8.61 9.69
N GLU A 21 -3.35 -9.61 8.80
CA GLU A 21 -3.90 -9.49 7.46
C GLU A 21 -5.39 -9.17 7.47
N ILE A 22 -6.17 -9.80 8.36
CA ILE A 22 -7.61 -9.54 8.50
C ILE A 22 -7.86 -8.10 8.95
N VAL A 23 -7.11 -7.61 9.93
CA VAL A 23 -7.26 -6.23 10.44
C VAL A 23 -6.84 -5.21 9.39
N ALA A 24 -5.75 -5.45 8.66
CA ALA A 24 -5.32 -4.59 7.56
C ALA A 24 -6.38 -4.56 6.44
N THR A 25 -6.92 -5.72 6.06
CA THR A 25 -7.98 -5.83 5.04
C THR A 25 -9.27 -5.15 5.49
N ALA A 26 -9.71 -5.33 6.74
CA ALA A 26 -10.85 -4.62 7.27
C ALA A 26 -10.66 -3.09 7.25
N SER A 27 -9.44 -2.63 7.50
CA SER A 27 -9.07 -1.21 7.43
C SER A 27 -9.02 -0.69 5.98
N HIS A 28 -8.56 -1.51 5.02
CA HIS A 28 -8.63 -1.25 3.58
C HIS A 28 -10.08 -1.04 3.13
N GLU A 29 -10.96 -2.01 3.40
CA GLU A 29 -12.38 -1.93 3.00
C GLU A 29 -13.10 -0.75 3.68
N TRP A 30 -12.81 -0.49 4.96
CA TRP A 30 -13.33 0.69 5.66
C TRP A 30 -12.88 2.00 4.99
N THR A 31 -11.66 2.03 4.44
CA THR A 31 -11.16 3.21 3.72
C THR A 31 -11.98 3.48 2.47
N HIS A 32 -12.35 2.46 1.70
CA HIS A 32 -13.28 2.62 0.58
C HIS A 32 -14.64 3.15 1.04
N HIS A 33 -15.17 2.65 2.17
CA HIS A 33 -16.43 3.16 2.72
C HIS A 33 -16.33 4.64 3.07
N TYR A 34 -15.26 5.04 3.75
CA TYR A 34 -14.99 6.44 4.05
C TYR A 34 -14.91 7.28 2.77
N LEU A 35 -14.12 6.84 1.77
CA LEU A 35 -13.91 7.56 0.52
C LEU A 35 -15.17 7.66 -0.34
N SER A 36 -16.10 6.72 -0.24
CA SER A 36 -17.37 6.73 -0.99
C SER A 36 -18.18 8.03 -0.78
N PHE A 37 -17.99 8.70 0.35
CA PHE A 37 -18.65 9.97 0.65
C PHE A 37 -18.00 11.19 -0.01
N TYR A 38 -16.80 11.05 -0.61
CA TYR A 38 -15.96 12.13 -1.11
C TYR A 38 -15.63 11.98 -2.61
N PRO A 39 -15.10 13.04 -3.27
CA PRO A 39 -14.82 13.00 -4.71
C PRO A 39 -13.98 11.82 -5.18
N LEU A 40 -12.93 11.44 -4.44
CA LEU A 40 -12.07 10.30 -4.80
C LEU A 40 -12.86 8.99 -4.90
N GLY A 41 -13.71 8.68 -3.90
CA GLY A 41 -14.51 7.45 -3.91
C GLY A 41 -15.67 7.50 -4.90
N ARG A 42 -16.32 8.65 -5.08
CA ARG A 42 -17.38 8.80 -6.09
C ARG A 42 -16.86 8.67 -7.53
N SER A 43 -15.57 8.90 -7.74
CA SER A 43 -14.92 8.81 -9.06
C SER A 43 -14.36 7.43 -9.36
N TYR A 44 -14.42 6.49 -8.42
CA TYR A 44 -13.80 5.16 -8.51
C TYR A 44 -14.12 4.44 -9.83
N PHE A 45 -15.40 4.34 -10.20
CA PHE A 45 -15.83 3.66 -11.43
C PHE A 45 -15.80 4.56 -12.69
N ASN A 46 -15.48 5.84 -12.53
CA ASN A 46 -15.52 6.82 -13.61
C ASN A 46 -14.17 7.02 -14.30
N SER A 47 -13.07 6.61 -13.66
CA SER A 47 -11.71 6.77 -14.19
C SER A 47 -10.75 5.73 -13.60
N ARG A 48 -9.92 5.14 -14.46
CA ARG A 48 -8.84 4.23 -14.04
C ARG A 48 -7.82 4.90 -13.12
N ASP A 49 -7.60 6.20 -13.27
CA ASP A 49 -6.72 6.95 -12.36
C ASP A 49 -7.34 7.06 -10.97
N ALA A 50 -8.63 7.36 -10.87
CA ALA A 50 -9.33 7.46 -9.59
C ALA A 50 -9.40 6.09 -8.88
N GLU A 51 -9.65 5.01 -9.63
CA GLU A 51 -9.55 3.63 -9.15
C GLU A 51 -8.15 3.36 -8.56
N THR A 52 -7.10 3.62 -9.33
CA THR A 52 -5.71 3.37 -8.93
C THR A 52 -5.33 4.18 -7.68
N ILE A 53 -5.70 5.46 -7.63
CA ILE A 53 -5.44 6.32 -6.45
C ILE A 53 -6.18 5.78 -5.24
N ASN A 54 -7.45 5.40 -5.40
CA ASN A 54 -8.28 4.92 -4.30
C ASN A 54 -7.76 3.60 -3.71
N GLU A 55 -7.44 2.62 -4.56
CA GLU A 55 -6.82 1.36 -4.12
C GLU A 55 -5.49 1.59 -3.41
N THR A 56 -4.63 2.46 -3.96
CA THR A 56 -3.33 2.77 -3.34
C THR A 56 -3.51 3.44 -1.97
N VAL A 57 -4.48 4.36 -1.85
CA VAL A 57 -4.81 4.99 -0.56
C VAL A 57 -5.37 3.98 0.43
N ALA A 58 -6.23 3.07 -0.02
CA ALA A 58 -6.79 2.02 0.83
C ALA A 58 -5.71 1.04 1.33
N ASP A 59 -4.74 0.67 0.49
CA ASP A 59 -3.58 -0.12 0.87
C ASP A 59 -2.77 0.59 1.97
N MET A 60 -2.40 1.86 1.73
CA MET A 60 -1.61 2.65 2.69
C MET A 60 -2.31 2.82 4.04
N VAL A 61 -3.61 3.13 4.03
CA VAL A 61 -4.40 3.28 5.27
C VAL A 61 -4.58 1.93 5.95
N GLY A 62 -4.82 0.86 5.18
CA GLY A 62 -4.99 -0.49 5.67
C GLY A 62 -3.77 -0.99 6.45
N GLU A 63 -2.59 -0.82 5.89
CA GLU A 63 -1.31 -1.18 6.52
C GLU A 63 -1.03 -0.33 7.77
N GLU A 64 -1.18 1.00 7.69
CA GLU A 64 -0.89 1.89 8.81
C GLU A 64 -1.85 1.66 9.99
N VAL A 65 -3.15 1.59 9.73
CA VAL A 65 -4.15 1.34 10.77
C VAL A 65 -4.01 -0.08 11.32
N GLY A 66 -3.77 -1.07 10.47
CA GLY A 66 -3.52 -2.45 10.90
C GLY A 66 -2.32 -2.56 11.84
N GLY A 67 -1.21 -1.91 11.49
CA GLY A 67 -0.03 -1.82 12.35
C GLY A 67 -0.31 -1.16 13.69
N LEU A 68 -1.03 -0.03 13.69
CA LEU A 68 -1.40 0.69 14.93
C LEU A 68 -2.32 -0.14 15.84
N ILE A 69 -3.26 -0.91 15.27
CA ILE A 69 -4.13 -1.80 16.02
C ILE A 69 -3.30 -2.91 16.67
N LEU A 70 -2.42 -3.58 15.92
CA LEU A 70 -1.57 -4.63 16.44
C LEU A 70 -0.58 -4.13 17.50
N GLU A 71 -0.04 -2.92 17.32
CA GLU A 71 0.84 -2.30 18.32
C GLU A 71 0.10 -2.03 19.63
N ARG A 72 -1.13 -1.51 19.53
CA ARG A 72 -1.90 -1.10 20.71
C ARG A 72 -2.63 -2.24 21.41
N TRP A 73 -3.11 -3.23 20.66
CA TRP A 73 -4.00 -4.30 21.17
C TRP A 73 -3.39 -5.69 21.08
N GLY A 74 -2.31 -5.86 20.31
CA GLY A 74 -1.70 -7.16 20.06
C GLY A 74 -2.49 -8.02 19.06
N ASP A 75 -1.94 -9.20 18.80
CA ASP A 75 -2.60 -10.25 18.03
C ASP A 75 -3.25 -11.24 19.01
N PRO A 76 -4.59 -11.28 19.13
CA PRO A 76 -5.29 -12.14 20.07
C PRO A 76 -5.21 -13.62 19.68
N THR A 77 -4.77 -13.94 18.46
CA THR A 77 -4.60 -15.32 17.99
C THR A 77 -3.23 -15.90 18.34
N ARG A 78 -2.27 -15.05 18.72
CA ARG A 78 -0.91 -15.47 19.09
C ARG A 78 -0.72 -15.43 20.61
N SER A 79 -0.43 -16.59 21.18
CA SER A 79 0.05 -16.74 22.56
C SER A 79 1.58 -16.72 22.59
N GLY A 80 2.23 -15.57 22.79
CA GLY A 80 3.68 -15.50 22.99
C GLY A 80 4.34 -14.15 22.71
N PRO A 81 5.60 -13.91 23.15
CA PRO A 81 6.28 -12.64 22.97
C PRO A 81 6.60 -12.38 21.48
N ARG A 82 6.37 -11.14 21.04
CA ARG A 82 6.67 -10.66 19.68
C ARG A 82 8.17 -10.81 19.38
N PRO A 83 8.57 -11.41 18.24
CA PRO A 83 9.97 -11.43 17.85
C PRO A 83 10.50 -10.00 17.58
N PRO A 84 11.78 -9.72 17.85
CA PRO A 84 12.35 -8.39 17.65
C PRO A 84 12.27 -7.97 16.17
N THR A 85 11.79 -6.74 15.95
CA THR A 85 11.39 -6.19 14.65
C THR A 85 12.57 -5.70 13.80
N SER A 86 13.72 -5.38 14.40
CA SER A 86 14.84 -4.69 13.73
C SER A 86 15.72 -5.57 12.83
N ALA A 87 15.97 -6.83 13.18
CA ALA A 87 16.76 -7.72 12.31
C ALA A 87 15.98 -8.17 11.06
N ARG A 88 14.64 -8.17 11.14
CA ARG A 88 13.75 -8.51 10.02
C ARG A 88 13.62 -7.39 9.00
N SER A 89 13.66 -6.13 9.44
CA SER A 89 13.55 -4.98 8.52
C SER A 89 14.75 -4.88 7.58
N ASP A 90 15.95 -5.22 8.05
CA ASP A 90 17.16 -5.16 7.22
C ASP A 90 17.20 -6.25 6.14
N ASP A 91 16.77 -7.49 6.49
CA ASP A 91 16.64 -8.61 5.55
C ASP A 91 15.53 -8.38 4.51
N LEU A 92 14.41 -7.79 4.95
CA LEU A 92 13.30 -7.41 4.08
C LEU A 92 13.74 -6.36 3.04
N ASN A 93 14.43 -5.31 3.48
CA ASN A 93 14.91 -4.25 2.58
C ASN A 93 15.96 -4.76 1.58
N ALA A 94 16.79 -5.74 1.97
CA ALA A 94 17.71 -6.39 1.03
C ALA A 94 16.96 -7.22 -0.01
N THR A 95 15.98 -8.03 0.43
CA THR A 95 15.15 -8.87 -0.44
C THR A 95 14.38 -8.05 -1.47
N LEU A 96 13.78 -6.94 -1.05
CA LEU A 96 12.99 -6.08 -1.94
C LEU A 96 13.83 -5.29 -2.95
N ARG A 97 15.07 -4.92 -2.60
CA ARG A 97 16.02 -4.30 -3.55
C ARG A 97 16.43 -5.24 -4.68
N THR A 98 16.71 -6.49 -4.35
CA THR A 98 17.01 -7.53 -5.34
C THR A 98 15.81 -7.76 -6.25
N LEU A 99 14.63 -7.95 -5.65
CA LEU A 99 13.40 -8.19 -6.38
C LEU A 99 13.07 -7.05 -7.36
N ARG A 100 13.26 -5.79 -6.97
CA ARG A 100 13.04 -4.65 -7.87
C ARG A 100 13.94 -4.71 -9.11
N THR A 101 15.22 -5.04 -8.94
CA THR A 101 16.16 -5.13 -10.07
C THR A 101 15.71 -6.18 -11.09
N GLU A 102 15.20 -7.31 -10.60
CA GLU A 102 14.69 -8.40 -11.44
C GLU A 102 13.40 -7.99 -12.16
N VAL A 103 12.46 -7.36 -11.44
CA VAL A 103 11.19 -6.89 -11.99
C VAL A 103 11.40 -5.80 -13.04
N ASP A 104 12.27 -4.82 -12.78
CA ASP A 104 12.60 -3.76 -13.74
C ASP A 104 13.19 -4.34 -15.04
N ALA A 105 14.04 -5.37 -14.94
CA ALA A 105 14.60 -6.05 -16.11
C ALA A 105 13.53 -6.83 -16.90
N LEU A 106 12.61 -7.51 -16.22
CA LEU A 106 11.50 -8.23 -16.85
C LEU A 106 10.53 -7.27 -17.56
N LEU A 107 10.19 -6.14 -16.91
CA LEU A 107 9.34 -5.11 -17.49
C LEU A 107 9.99 -4.44 -18.71
N ALA A 108 11.29 -4.13 -18.63
CA ALA A 108 12.04 -3.58 -19.77
C ALA A 108 12.09 -4.54 -20.98
N ALA A 109 12.03 -5.85 -20.73
CA ALA A 109 11.93 -6.88 -21.76
C ALA A 109 10.48 -7.17 -22.23
N GLY A 110 9.48 -6.44 -21.71
CA GLY A 110 8.06 -6.65 -22.03
C GLY A 110 7.43 -7.89 -21.40
N LYS A 111 8.09 -8.52 -20.42
CA LYS A 111 7.68 -9.78 -19.79
C LYS A 111 6.84 -9.53 -18.54
N ILE A 112 5.64 -9.00 -18.74
CA ILE A 112 4.75 -8.57 -17.64
C ILE A 112 4.35 -9.74 -16.75
N GLU A 113 3.92 -10.86 -17.34
CA GLU A 113 3.46 -12.05 -16.60
C GLU A 113 4.58 -12.67 -15.75
N GLU A 114 5.82 -12.69 -16.26
CA GLU A 114 6.99 -13.16 -15.53
C GLU A 114 7.34 -12.23 -14.35
N ALA A 115 7.17 -10.91 -14.53
CA ALA A 115 7.39 -9.93 -13.47
C ALA A 115 6.37 -10.10 -12.33
N GLU A 116 5.08 -10.28 -12.66
CA GLU A 116 4.02 -10.52 -11.68
C GLU A 116 4.24 -11.83 -10.92
N ALA A 117 4.51 -12.93 -11.64
CA ALA A 117 4.80 -14.22 -11.02
C ALA A 117 6.00 -14.15 -10.08
N ARG A 118 7.03 -13.37 -10.42
CA ARG A 118 8.21 -13.20 -9.59
C ARG A 118 7.90 -12.41 -8.31
N MET A 119 7.11 -11.35 -8.39
CA MET A 119 6.66 -10.58 -7.23
C MET A 119 5.82 -11.43 -6.27
N ASP A 120 4.90 -12.25 -6.80
CA ASP A 120 4.09 -13.16 -5.99
C ASP A 120 4.90 -14.27 -5.32
N ALA A 121 5.93 -14.80 -6.01
CA ALA A 121 6.82 -15.81 -5.44
C ALA A 121 7.60 -15.28 -4.24
N VAL A 122 8.16 -14.06 -4.35
CA VAL A 122 8.90 -13.45 -3.23
C VAL A 122 7.97 -13.02 -2.11
N ARG A 123 6.77 -12.52 -2.43
CA ARG A 123 5.73 -12.27 -1.42
C ARG A 123 5.47 -13.52 -0.59
N GLY A 124 5.26 -14.67 -1.23
CA GLY A 124 5.02 -15.95 -0.54
C GLY A 124 6.16 -16.33 0.42
N ASP A 125 7.41 -16.18 0.00
CA ASP A 125 8.58 -16.44 0.85
C ASP A 125 8.67 -15.46 2.03
N LEU A 126 8.39 -14.18 1.82
CA LEU A 126 8.37 -13.18 2.89
C LEU A 126 7.26 -13.44 3.92
N VAL A 127 6.09 -13.92 3.47
CA VAL A 127 4.99 -14.36 4.34
C VAL A 127 5.40 -15.57 5.19
N LEU A 128 6.06 -16.56 4.58
CA LEU A 128 6.60 -17.72 5.32
C LEU A 128 7.62 -17.30 6.39
N ARG A 129 8.38 -16.23 6.16
CA ARG A 129 9.32 -15.66 7.13
C ARG A 129 8.66 -14.74 8.17
N GLY A 130 7.33 -14.62 8.14
CA GLY A 130 6.52 -13.87 9.10
C GLY A 130 6.32 -12.40 8.77
N SER A 131 6.44 -12.01 7.49
CA SER A 131 6.09 -10.67 7.00
C SER A 131 4.66 -10.67 6.45
N SER A 132 3.77 -9.86 6.99
CA SER A 132 2.38 -9.77 6.49
C SER A 132 2.33 -8.84 5.27
N ILE A 133 2.57 -9.39 4.07
CA ILE A 133 2.59 -8.64 2.80
C ILE A 133 1.48 -9.16 1.89
N ARG A 134 0.48 -8.31 1.63
CA ARG A 134 -0.70 -8.63 0.82
C ARG A 134 -0.38 -8.79 -0.66
N VAL A 135 0.29 -7.79 -1.24
CA VAL A 135 0.66 -7.74 -2.66
C VAL A 135 1.98 -6.99 -2.79
N ILE A 136 2.87 -7.48 -3.66
CA ILE A 136 4.04 -6.72 -4.10
C ILE A 136 3.73 -6.20 -5.50
N ASN A 137 3.57 -4.88 -5.63
CA ASN A 137 3.40 -4.20 -6.90
C ASN A 137 4.43 -3.07 -7.04
N GLN A 138 4.35 -2.30 -8.13
CA GLN A 138 5.28 -1.18 -8.36
C GLN A 138 5.18 -0.10 -7.26
N ALA A 139 4.00 0.13 -6.70
CA ALA A 139 3.80 1.05 -5.58
C ALA A 139 4.39 0.51 -4.26
N PHE A 140 4.32 -0.81 -4.05
CA PHE A 140 4.92 -1.49 -2.90
C PHE A 140 6.44 -1.31 -2.85
N PHE A 141 7.13 -1.37 -4.00
CA PHE A 141 8.57 -1.07 -4.04
C PHE A 141 8.88 0.38 -3.65
N ALA A 142 7.97 1.32 -3.92
CA ALA A 142 8.14 2.71 -3.49
C ALA A 142 8.04 2.87 -1.96
N TRP A 143 7.46 1.89 -1.26
CA TRP A 143 7.27 1.90 0.19
C TRP A 143 8.48 1.37 0.98
N TYR A 144 9.18 0.36 0.46
CA TYR A 144 10.25 -0.36 1.19
C TYR A 144 11.69 -0.08 0.71
N GLY A 145 11.86 0.72 -0.34
CA GLY A 145 13.16 1.07 -0.89
C GLY A 145 13.51 2.54 -0.69
N THR A 146 14.62 2.80 0.01
CA THR A 146 15.35 4.08 -0.01
C THR A 146 15.30 4.74 -1.38
N TYR A 147 14.58 5.86 -1.47
CA TYR A 147 14.60 6.77 -2.60
C TYR A 147 16.04 7.16 -2.96
N ALA A 148 16.62 6.51 -3.95
CA ALA A 148 17.72 7.04 -4.74
C ALA A 148 18.02 6.13 -5.94
N ALA A 149 18.22 6.78 -7.08
CA ALA A 149 18.80 6.21 -8.30
C ALA A 149 17.92 5.26 -9.11
N ARG A 150 16.89 5.82 -9.77
CA ARG A 150 16.76 5.76 -11.24
C ARG A 150 15.62 6.66 -11.76
N PRO A 151 15.84 7.55 -12.76
CA PRO A 151 14.82 8.41 -13.37
C PRO A 151 13.71 7.67 -14.16
N ASP A 152 13.79 6.35 -14.25
CA ASP A 152 13.09 5.49 -15.20
C ASP A 152 11.97 4.62 -14.58
N SER A 153 11.49 4.97 -13.38
CA SER A 153 10.31 4.31 -12.78
C SER A 153 9.03 4.65 -13.56
N VAL A 154 8.33 3.61 -14.03
CA VAL A 154 7.25 3.67 -15.03
C VAL A 154 5.93 4.29 -14.52
N ASP A 155 5.75 4.46 -13.20
CA ASP A 155 4.61 5.24 -12.63
C ASP A 155 5.03 5.95 -11.30
N PRO A 156 4.99 7.29 -11.22
CA PRO A 156 5.36 8.04 -10.01
C PRO A 156 4.27 8.08 -8.92
N LEU A 157 3.07 7.54 -9.15
CA LEU A 157 1.91 7.78 -8.30
C LEU A 157 2.10 7.38 -6.84
N GLY A 158 2.58 6.15 -6.60
CA GLY A 158 2.81 5.66 -5.24
C GLY A 158 3.81 6.56 -4.50
N ALA A 159 4.90 6.89 -5.18
CA ALA A 159 5.93 7.81 -4.73
C ALA A 159 5.36 9.18 -4.30
N GLN A 160 4.46 9.76 -5.08
CA GLN A 160 3.79 11.03 -4.79
C GLN A 160 2.82 10.91 -3.59
N LEU A 161 2.04 9.83 -3.52
CA LEU A 161 1.11 9.57 -2.42
C LEU A 161 1.83 9.41 -1.08
N TYR A 162 2.99 8.73 -1.06
CA TYR A 162 3.83 8.65 0.13
C TYR A 162 4.39 10.00 0.55
N GLU A 163 4.83 10.84 -0.39
CA GLU A 163 5.28 12.18 -0.04
C GLU A 163 4.13 13.04 0.53
N ILE A 164 2.92 12.91 0.00
CA ILE A 164 1.72 13.55 0.57
C ILE A 164 1.47 13.03 2.01
N ARG A 165 1.60 11.71 2.24
CA ARG A 165 1.44 11.12 3.57
C ARG A 165 2.48 11.63 4.56
N ASP A 166 3.75 11.70 4.18
CA ASP A 166 4.82 12.22 5.03
C ASP A 166 4.58 13.69 5.40
N ARG A 167 4.26 14.53 4.42
CA ARG A 167 4.03 15.97 4.61
C ARG A 167 2.78 16.31 5.40
N THR A 168 1.77 15.45 5.43
CA THR A 168 0.53 15.70 6.17
C THR A 168 0.66 15.39 7.67
N MET A 169 1.79 14.81 8.12
CA MET A 169 2.18 14.54 9.51
C MET A 169 1.26 13.59 10.31
N SER A 170 0.02 13.36 9.87
CA SER A 170 -0.93 12.48 10.54
C SER A 170 -1.89 11.86 9.53
N LEU A 171 -2.32 10.62 9.81
CA LEU A 171 -3.27 9.89 8.98
C LEU A 171 -4.61 10.64 8.77
N PRO A 172 -5.20 11.31 9.78
CA PRO A 172 -6.42 12.09 9.55
C PRO A 172 -6.20 13.33 8.66
N ALA A 173 -5.02 13.93 8.68
CA ALA A 173 -4.69 15.04 7.78
C ALA A 173 -4.47 14.52 6.34
N PHE A 174 -3.79 13.38 6.20
CA PHE A 174 -3.65 12.67 4.92
C PHE A 174 -5.01 12.34 4.30
N ALA A 175 -5.88 11.65 5.04
CA ALA A 175 -7.21 11.25 4.58
C ALA A 175 -8.10 12.45 4.21
N ARG A 176 -7.95 13.59 4.89
CA ARG A 176 -8.65 14.83 4.55
C ARG A 176 -8.12 15.51 3.30
N ALA A 177 -6.81 15.44 3.06
CA ALA A 177 -6.20 16.00 1.87
C ALA A 177 -6.51 15.16 0.62
N ILE A 178 -6.43 13.84 0.73
CA ILE A 178 -6.48 12.95 -0.43
C ILE A 178 -7.90 12.68 -0.94
N ARG A 179 -8.91 12.76 -0.07
CA ARG A 179 -10.31 12.44 -0.43
C ARG A 179 -10.91 13.34 -1.52
N GLU A 180 -10.31 14.52 -1.74
CA GLU A 180 -10.77 15.50 -2.74
C GLU A 180 -10.11 15.31 -4.12
N VAL A 181 -9.09 14.45 -4.22
CA VAL A 181 -8.31 14.21 -5.45
C VAL A 181 -9.05 13.20 -6.33
N THR A 182 -9.15 13.47 -7.64
CA THR A 182 -9.82 12.57 -8.60
C THR A 182 -8.94 12.17 -9.79
N SER A 183 -7.77 12.79 -9.92
CA SER A 183 -6.85 12.60 -11.05
C SER A 183 -5.39 12.72 -10.62
N ARG A 184 -4.47 12.29 -11.50
CA ARG A 184 -3.02 12.49 -11.29
C ARG A 184 -2.63 13.96 -11.23
N ALA A 185 -3.31 14.82 -12.00
CA ALA A 185 -3.07 16.27 -11.94
C ALA A 185 -3.43 16.85 -10.56
N ASP A 186 -4.48 16.35 -9.92
CA ASP A 186 -4.85 16.76 -8.55
C ASP A 186 -3.78 16.34 -7.53
N ILE A 187 -3.18 15.16 -7.70
CA ILE A 187 -2.05 14.68 -6.88
C ILE A 187 -0.85 15.63 -7.01
N GLU A 188 -0.48 15.97 -8.23
CA GLU A 188 0.63 16.89 -8.51
C GLU A 188 0.39 18.29 -7.94
N ALA A 189 -0.83 18.80 -8.07
CA ALA A 189 -1.24 20.10 -7.53
C ALA A 189 -1.21 20.09 -5.99
N LEU A 190 -1.75 19.04 -5.37
CA LEU A 190 -1.72 18.85 -3.92
C LEU A 190 -0.28 18.78 -3.40
N LEU A 191 0.58 18.01 -4.07
CA LEU A 191 1.97 17.85 -3.69
C LEU A 191 2.74 19.17 -3.82
N THR A 192 2.51 19.92 -4.89
CA THR A 192 3.07 21.27 -5.08
C THR A 192 2.70 22.20 -3.93
N ARG A 193 1.42 22.20 -3.52
CA ARG A 193 0.94 22.99 -2.38
C ARG A 193 1.62 22.57 -1.07
N LEU A 194 1.74 21.26 -0.81
CA LEU A 194 2.37 20.74 0.41
C LEU A 194 3.89 20.97 0.44
N ARG A 195 4.55 21.06 -0.72
CA ARG A 195 5.98 21.43 -0.82
C ARG A 195 6.24 22.90 -0.53
N ALA A 196 5.25 23.77 -0.78
CA ALA A 196 5.36 25.21 -0.55
C ALA A 196 5.19 25.62 0.93
N VAL A 197 4.55 24.78 1.75
CA VAL A 197 4.38 25.00 3.19
C VAL A 197 5.52 24.29 3.92
N ARG A 198 6.44 25.06 4.51
CA ARG A 198 7.53 24.58 5.37
C ARG A 198 7.10 24.58 6.83
#